data_AF-A0A4R2RZZ7-F1
#
_entry.id   AF-A0A4R2RZZ7-F1
#
_cell.length_a   1.000
_cell.length_b   1.000
_cell.length_c   1.000
_cell.angle_alpha   90.00
_cell.angle_beta   90.00
_cell.angle_gamma   90.00
#
_symmetry.space_group_name_H-M   'P 1'
#
loop_
_entity.id
_entity.type
_entity.pdbx_description
1 polymer ?
#
loop_
_entity_poly.entity_id
_entity_poly.type
_entity_poly.pdbx_seq_one_letter_code
_entity_poly.pdbx_strand_id
1 'polypeptide(L)'
;MIEVRWLGRGGQGGFTASRLLGVAAVLFENKYAQAFPSFGPERRGAPVLGFTRIDDQKITLRSEIKQGDYLVVMDENLWSPRLWDDLKPNGLMLLNTSRPERFPDAAGDRRLVTIDALQIARETIGKPIVNTAMLGALVAVSGIISLEAAVQGVQKEMKPALAKGNVAAVTRAYERLSR
;
A
#
# COMPACT_ATOMS: atom_id res chain seq x y z
N MET A 1 11.20 5.17 -12.81
CA MET A 1 11.10 4.78 -11.40
C MET A 1 9.82 5.29 -10.75
N ILE A 2 9.02 4.37 -10.21
CA ILE A 2 7.88 4.63 -9.32
C ILE A 2 8.33 4.43 -7.87
N GLU A 3 7.87 5.31 -6.99
CA GLU A 3 8.20 5.34 -5.58
C GLU A 3 6.93 5.37 -4.71
N VAL A 4 6.77 4.39 -3.85
CA VAL A 4 5.62 4.22 -2.95
C VAL A 4 6.08 4.33 -1.50
N ARG A 5 5.38 5.19 -0.75
CA ARG A 5 5.51 5.31 0.71
C ARG A 5 4.32 4.62 1.38
N TRP A 6 4.59 3.79 2.38
CA TRP A 6 3.59 3.08 3.17
C TRP A 6 3.64 3.62 4.59
N LEU A 7 2.60 4.34 5.00
CA LEU A 7 2.46 4.89 6.34
C LEU A 7 1.42 4.06 7.10
N GLY A 8 1.85 3.43 8.18
CA GLY A 8 0.96 2.65 9.04
C GLY A 8 1.48 2.58 10.46
N ARG A 9 0.91 1.69 11.27
CA ARG A 9 1.40 1.40 12.62
C ARG A 9 2.13 0.08 12.68
N GLY A 10 3.11 -0.02 13.59
CA GLY A 10 3.79 -1.28 13.89
C GLY A 10 2.77 -2.38 14.22
N GLY A 11 2.71 -3.43 13.40
CA GLY A 11 1.74 -4.54 13.49
C GLY A 11 0.61 -4.53 12.45
N GLN A 12 0.40 -3.44 11.70
CA GLN A 12 -0.62 -3.37 10.63
C GLN A 12 -0.15 -3.98 9.31
N GLY A 13 1.12 -4.35 9.19
CA GLY A 13 1.67 -5.03 8.01
C GLY A 13 2.09 -4.11 6.86
N GLY A 14 2.38 -2.83 7.12
CA GLY A 14 2.81 -1.88 6.07
C GLY A 14 4.09 -2.30 5.34
N PHE A 15 5.13 -2.73 6.08
CA PHE A 15 6.32 -3.29 5.44
C PHE A 15 6.02 -4.60 4.69
N THR A 16 5.08 -5.41 5.18
CA THR A 16 4.66 -6.62 4.45
C THR A 16 4.02 -6.26 3.10
N ALA A 17 3.13 -5.27 3.04
CA ALA A 17 2.56 -4.82 1.78
C ALA A 17 3.63 -4.24 0.83
N SER A 18 4.54 -3.42 1.36
CA SER A 18 5.69 -2.90 0.62
C SER A 18 6.52 -4.00 -0.03
N ARG A 19 6.81 -5.07 0.73
CA ARG A 19 7.57 -6.22 0.27
C ARG A 19 6.80 -7.06 -0.75
N LEU A 20 5.50 -7.28 -0.54
CA LEU A 20 4.63 -7.99 -1.49
C LEU A 20 4.59 -7.29 -2.84
N LEU A 21 4.44 -5.96 -2.86
CA LEU A 21 4.46 -5.17 -4.10
C LEU A 21 5.80 -5.36 -4.84
N GLY A 22 6.92 -5.29 -4.13
CA GLY A 22 8.24 -5.51 -4.72
C GLY A 22 8.42 -6.92 -5.26
N VAL A 23 8.04 -7.95 -4.50
CA VAL A 23 8.11 -9.36 -4.93
C VAL A 23 7.25 -9.59 -6.16
N ALA A 24 6.03 -9.05 -6.19
CA ALA A 24 5.14 -9.18 -7.33
C ALA A 24 5.75 -8.53 -8.59
N ALA A 25 6.30 -7.33 -8.46
CA ALA A 25 6.94 -6.62 -9.57
C ALA A 25 8.17 -7.37 -10.13
N VAL A 26 9.01 -7.95 -9.25
CA VAL A 26 10.20 -8.69 -9.70
C VAL A 26 9.84 -10.03 -10.34
N LEU A 27 8.98 -10.81 -9.70
CA LEU A 27 8.76 -12.19 -10.11
C LEU A 27 7.76 -12.34 -11.25
N PHE A 28 6.82 -11.40 -11.40
CA PHE A 28 5.68 -11.56 -12.31
C PHE A 28 5.50 -10.42 -13.31
N GLU A 29 6.31 -9.36 -13.24
CA GLU A 29 6.23 -8.20 -14.15
C GLU A 29 7.59 -7.88 -14.81
N ASN A 30 8.63 -8.67 -14.55
CA ASN A 30 9.98 -8.46 -15.09
C ASN A 30 10.56 -7.05 -14.79
N LYS A 31 10.24 -6.49 -13.61
CA LYS A 31 10.74 -5.18 -13.15
C LYS A 31 11.82 -5.35 -12.09
N TYR A 32 12.54 -4.26 -11.81
CA TYR A 32 13.41 -4.17 -10.65
C TYR A 32 12.65 -3.53 -9.50
N ALA A 33 12.83 -4.06 -8.29
CA ALA A 33 12.22 -3.47 -7.10
C ALA A 33 13.16 -3.43 -5.90
N GLN A 34 12.94 -2.45 -5.02
CA GLN A 34 13.55 -2.35 -3.71
C GLN A 34 12.44 -2.13 -2.68
N ALA A 35 12.40 -2.93 -1.62
CA ALA A 35 11.47 -2.76 -0.51
C ALA A 35 12.24 -2.71 0.81
N PHE A 36 12.06 -1.65 1.60
CA PHE A 36 12.76 -1.48 2.86
C PHE A 36 11.92 -0.68 3.86
N PRO A 37 12.05 -0.96 5.16
CA PRO A 37 11.33 -0.21 6.18
C PRO A 37 12.16 1.00 6.64
N SER A 38 11.49 1.94 7.31
CA SER A 38 12.11 2.94 8.19
C SER A 38 11.35 2.96 9.51
N PHE A 39 12.05 2.49 10.55
CA PHE A 39 11.62 2.52 11.94
C PHE A 39 12.89 2.52 12.82
N GLY A 40 12.82 3.22 13.95
CA GLY A 40 13.80 3.19 15.01
C GLY A 40 13.41 2.19 16.11
N PRO A 41 13.80 2.44 17.38
CA PRO A 41 13.51 1.54 18.50
C PRO A 41 12.05 1.65 19.00
N GLU A 42 11.10 2.09 18.17
CA GLU A 42 9.75 2.39 18.62
C GLU A 42 8.95 1.13 19.00
N ARG A 43 7.97 1.32 19.91
CA ARG A 43 7.09 0.26 20.38
C ARG A 43 6.05 -0.11 19.31
N ARG A 44 5.49 -1.33 19.41
CA ARG A 44 4.32 -1.75 18.62
C ARG A 44 3.21 -0.67 18.70
N GLY A 45 2.59 -0.36 17.57
CA GLY A 45 1.56 0.69 17.46
C GLY A 45 2.10 2.09 17.13
N ALA A 46 3.41 2.32 17.21
CA ALA A 46 4.02 3.56 16.73
C ALA A 46 3.86 3.68 15.20
N PRO A 47 3.80 4.92 14.67
CA PRO A 47 3.88 5.16 13.23
C PRO A 47 5.17 4.56 12.67
N VAL A 48 5.07 3.82 11.58
CA VAL A 48 6.20 3.21 10.87
C VAL A 48 6.06 3.44 9.38
N LEU A 49 7.20 3.58 8.72
CA LEU A 49 7.27 3.75 7.27
C LEU A 49 7.77 2.47 6.60
N GLY A 50 7.19 2.18 5.44
CA GLY A 50 7.72 1.26 4.45
C GLY A 50 7.92 1.97 3.13
N PHE A 51 8.88 1.54 2.35
CA PHE A 51 9.22 2.14 1.07
C PHE A 51 9.32 1.06 0.00
N THR A 52 8.69 1.29 -1.15
CA THR A 52 8.86 0.45 -2.33
C THR A 52 9.30 1.32 -3.52
N ARG A 53 10.38 0.95 -4.18
CA ARG A 53 10.77 1.47 -5.48
C ARG A 53 10.56 0.40 -6.53
N ILE A 54 10.04 0.78 -7.70
CA ILE A 54 9.91 -0.10 -8.86
C ILE A 54 10.43 0.65 -10.08
N ASP A 55 11.22 -0.02 -10.91
CA ASP A 55 11.75 0.56 -12.14
C ASP A 55 11.98 -0.50 -13.21
N ASP A 56 12.02 -0.08 -14.47
CA ASP A 56 12.33 -0.98 -15.61
C ASP A 56 13.84 -1.25 -15.73
N GLN A 57 14.65 -0.54 -14.93
CA GLN A 57 16.10 -0.67 -14.87
C GLN A 57 16.58 -0.93 -13.44
N LYS A 58 17.81 -1.43 -13.31
CA LYS A 58 18.40 -1.73 -12.00
C LYS A 58 18.45 -0.49 -11.11
N ILE A 59 17.82 -0.59 -9.94
CA ILE A 59 17.79 0.47 -8.93
C ILE A 59 19.11 0.51 -8.16
N THR A 60 19.84 1.62 -8.24
CA THR A 60 21.10 1.84 -7.51
C THR A 60 20.95 2.77 -6.30
N LEU A 61 19.87 3.56 -6.26
CA LEU A 61 19.58 4.51 -5.18
C LEU A 61 19.29 3.78 -3.86
N ARG A 62 19.95 4.22 -2.79
CA ARG A 62 19.80 3.68 -1.43
C ARG A 62 19.63 4.81 -0.41
N SER A 63 18.50 5.47 -0.50
CA SER A 63 18.06 6.51 0.44
C SER A 63 16.57 6.36 0.72
N GLU A 64 16.08 7.00 1.77
CA GLU A 64 14.64 7.09 2.00
C GLU A 64 13.93 7.84 0.85
N ILE A 65 12.70 7.45 0.55
CA ILE A 65 11.86 8.15 -0.41
C ILE A 65 11.30 9.37 0.29
N LYS A 66 11.83 10.58 0.03
CA LYS A 66 11.32 11.82 0.64
C LYS A 66 9.98 12.25 0.08
N GLN A 67 9.79 12.10 -1.23
CA GLN A 67 8.54 12.38 -1.93
C GLN A 67 8.20 11.22 -2.86
N GLY A 68 7.02 10.61 -2.66
CA GLY A 68 6.56 9.45 -3.44
C GLY A 68 5.63 9.83 -4.58
N ASP A 69 5.51 8.93 -5.56
CA ASP A 69 4.41 8.94 -6.53
C ASP A 69 3.11 8.49 -5.86
N TYR A 70 3.22 7.62 -4.85
CA TYR A 70 2.09 7.14 -4.07
C TYR A 70 2.39 7.19 -2.56
N LEU A 71 1.42 7.63 -1.78
CA LEU A 71 1.44 7.54 -0.32
C LEU A 71 0.24 6.74 0.17
N VAL A 72 0.51 5.54 0.67
CA VAL A 72 -0.50 4.63 1.22
C VAL A 72 -0.60 4.82 2.72
N VAL A 73 -1.67 5.43 3.20
CA VAL A 73 -1.96 5.68 4.61
C VAL A 73 -2.93 4.61 5.13
N MET A 74 -2.43 3.69 5.93
CA MET A 74 -3.15 2.49 6.39
C MET A 74 -4.01 2.71 7.63
N ASP A 75 -3.88 3.86 8.28
CA ASP A 75 -4.62 4.24 9.48
C ASP A 75 -5.01 5.72 9.36
N GLU A 76 -6.31 6.00 9.34
CA GLU A 76 -6.84 7.34 9.23
C GLU A 76 -6.35 8.31 10.32
N ASN A 77 -5.99 7.80 11.51
CA ASN A 77 -5.48 8.64 12.60
C ASN A 77 -4.04 9.11 12.37
N LEU A 78 -3.37 8.62 11.32
CA LEU A 78 -2.06 9.13 10.89
C LEU A 78 -2.19 10.24 9.84
N TRP A 79 -3.40 10.51 9.35
CA TRP A 79 -3.63 11.55 8.37
C TRP A 79 -3.35 12.94 8.96
N SER A 80 -2.72 13.80 8.16
CA SER A 80 -2.60 15.23 8.42
C SER A 80 -2.36 15.97 7.10
N PRO A 81 -2.67 17.28 7.02
CA PRO A 81 -2.40 18.08 5.82
C PRO A 81 -0.92 18.08 5.38
N ARG A 82 0.03 17.84 6.31
CA ARG A 82 1.47 17.78 5.99
C ARG A 82 1.85 16.56 5.13
N LEU A 83 1.01 15.54 5.06
CA LEU A 83 1.28 14.36 4.23
C LEU A 83 1.30 14.68 2.73
N TRP A 84 0.75 15.83 2.32
CA TRP A 84 0.90 16.32 0.95
C TRP A 84 2.34 16.70 0.59
N ASP A 85 3.15 17.09 1.58
CA ASP A 85 4.58 17.41 1.37
C ASP A 85 5.42 16.15 1.06
N ASP A 86 4.91 14.96 1.44
CA ASP A 86 5.50 13.64 1.18
C ASP A 86 5.16 13.09 -0.22
N LEU A 87 4.38 13.83 -1.01
CA LEU A 87 4.01 13.46 -2.37
C LEU A 87 4.74 14.36 -3.39
N LYS A 88 5.05 13.78 -4.54
CA LYS A 88 5.43 14.53 -5.74
C LYS A 88 4.23 15.39 -6.20
N PRO A 89 4.43 16.44 -7.03
CA PRO A 89 3.33 17.31 -7.47
C PRO A 89 2.08 16.60 -8.03
N ASN A 90 2.27 15.48 -8.73
CA ASN A 90 1.20 14.65 -9.30
C ASN A 90 0.97 13.34 -8.53
N GLY A 91 1.50 13.23 -7.32
CA GLY A 91 1.39 12.03 -6.51
C GLY A 91 -0.03 11.80 -5.99
N LEU A 92 -0.33 10.55 -5.68
CA LEU A 92 -1.64 10.11 -5.20
C LEU A 92 -1.54 9.58 -3.76
N MET A 93 -2.42 10.06 -2.89
CA MET A 93 -2.62 9.53 -1.55
C MET A 93 -3.75 8.50 -1.56
N LEU A 94 -3.48 7.31 -1.03
CA LEU A 94 -4.48 6.27 -0.79
C LEU A 94 -4.69 6.12 0.71
N LEU A 95 -5.89 6.43 1.19
CA LEU A 95 -6.22 6.48 2.61
C LEU A 95 -7.20 5.38 3.01
N ASN A 96 -6.83 4.58 4.01
CA ASN A 96 -7.76 3.65 4.65
C ASN A 96 -8.71 4.40 5.59
N THR A 97 -9.96 4.56 5.19
CA THR A 97 -11.01 5.15 6.03
C THR A 97 -12.39 4.66 5.59
N SER A 98 -13.29 4.51 6.57
CA SER A 98 -14.72 4.30 6.32
C SER A 98 -15.52 5.61 6.31
N ARG A 99 -14.86 6.75 6.53
CA ARG A 99 -15.46 8.07 6.76
C ARG A 99 -14.77 9.14 5.91
N PRO A 100 -14.83 9.04 4.57
CA PRO A 100 -14.16 9.97 3.66
C PRO A 100 -14.56 11.43 3.89
N GLU A 101 -15.79 11.68 4.36
CA GLU A 101 -16.32 13.02 4.65
C GLU A 101 -15.53 13.79 5.74
N ARG A 102 -14.68 13.09 6.51
CA ARG A 102 -13.82 13.70 7.53
C ARG A 102 -12.56 14.34 6.97
N PHE A 103 -12.23 14.07 5.71
CA PHE A 103 -11.01 14.52 5.07
C PHE A 103 -11.39 15.61 4.07
N PRO A 104 -11.07 16.89 4.35
CA PRO A 104 -11.46 18.02 3.51
C PRO A 104 -11.09 17.83 2.04
N ASP A 105 -9.94 17.18 1.81
CA ASP A 105 -9.40 16.95 0.48
C ASP A 105 -10.13 15.82 -0.28
N ALA A 106 -10.86 14.94 0.41
CA ALA A 106 -11.49 13.77 -0.21
C ALA A 106 -12.66 14.13 -1.14
N ALA A 107 -13.30 15.29 -0.92
CA ALA A 107 -14.41 15.75 -1.73
C ALA A 107 -13.97 16.56 -2.97
N GLY A 108 -12.70 16.99 -3.05
CA GLY A 108 -12.26 17.98 -4.03
C GLY A 108 -10.93 17.71 -4.72
N ASP A 109 -10.01 16.95 -4.10
CA ASP A 109 -8.73 16.60 -4.70
C ASP A 109 -8.77 15.15 -5.21
N ARG A 110 -8.74 14.98 -6.55
CA ARG A 110 -8.70 13.67 -7.20
C ARG A 110 -7.43 12.87 -6.85
N ARG A 111 -6.43 13.50 -6.23
CA ARG A 111 -5.23 12.85 -5.73
C ARG A 111 -5.44 12.17 -4.37
N LEU A 112 -6.57 12.35 -3.69
CA LEU A 112 -6.92 11.57 -2.50
C LEU A 112 -7.97 10.51 -2.85
N VAL A 113 -7.56 9.24 -2.79
CA VAL A 113 -8.46 8.10 -2.93
C VAL A 113 -8.65 7.44 -1.56
N THR A 114 -9.89 7.12 -1.20
CA THR A 114 -10.22 6.49 0.07
C THR A 114 -10.79 5.09 -0.11
N ILE A 115 -10.54 4.18 0.83
CA ILE A 115 -11.15 2.86 0.87
C ILE A 115 -11.34 2.37 2.31
N ASP A 116 -12.46 1.70 2.60
CA ASP A 116 -12.64 0.96 3.86
C ASP A 116 -11.95 -0.41 3.77
N ALA A 117 -10.62 -0.41 3.90
CA ALA A 117 -9.83 -1.64 3.88
C ALA A 117 -10.02 -2.47 5.16
N LEU A 118 -10.49 -1.85 6.25
CA LEU A 118 -10.81 -2.55 7.50
C LEU A 118 -12.02 -3.47 7.34
N GLN A 119 -13.08 -2.99 6.70
CA GLN A 119 -14.24 -3.82 6.37
C GLN A 119 -13.81 -5.01 5.50
N ILE A 120 -13.03 -4.75 4.44
CA ILE A 120 -12.56 -5.80 3.53
C ILE A 120 -11.76 -6.85 4.30
N ALA A 121 -10.80 -6.44 5.14
CA ALA A 121 -9.97 -7.35 5.91
C ALA A 121 -10.79 -8.21 6.89
N ARG A 122 -11.84 -7.65 7.52
CA ARG A 122 -12.75 -8.40 8.40
C ARG A 122 -13.53 -9.45 7.63
N GLU A 123 -14.00 -9.13 6.43
CA GLU A 123 -14.80 -10.03 5.59
C GLU A 123 -13.97 -11.15 4.96
N THR A 124 -12.71 -10.90 4.61
CA THR A 124 -11.89 -11.85 3.84
C THR A 124 -10.84 -12.58 4.68
N ILE A 125 -10.19 -11.88 5.62
CA ILE A 125 -9.10 -12.42 6.45
C ILE A 125 -9.63 -12.79 7.85
N GLY A 126 -10.73 -12.18 8.31
CA GLY A 126 -11.26 -12.35 9.66
C GLY A 126 -10.45 -11.63 10.74
N LYS A 127 -9.50 -10.77 10.35
CA LYS A 127 -8.64 -9.99 11.26
C LYS A 127 -8.50 -8.55 10.78
N PRO A 128 -8.29 -7.57 11.67
CA PRO A 128 -8.13 -6.15 11.30
C PRO A 128 -6.73 -5.85 10.75
N ILE A 129 -6.26 -6.61 9.76
CA ILE A 129 -4.95 -6.44 9.11
C ILE A 129 -5.21 -6.00 7.67
N VAL A 130 -5.05 -4.71 7.41
CA VAL A 130 -5.51 -4.06 6.16
C VAL A 130 -4.51 -4.10 5.01
N ASN A 131 -3.28 -4.58 5.26
CA ASN A 131 -2.15 -4.46 4.35
C ASN A 131 -2.42 -5.00 2.92
N THR A 132 -3.03 -6.17 2.78
CA THR A 132 -3.30 -6.78 1.46
C THR A 132 -4.50 -6.16 0.75
N ALA A 133 -5.50 -5.69 1.50
CA ALA A 133 -6.55 -4.85 0.92
C ALA A 133 -5.97 -3.52 0.40
N MET A 134 -5.09 -2.87 1.16
CA MET A 134 -4.42 -1.63 0.72
C MET A 134 -3.49 -1.87 -0.48
N LEU A 135 -2.83 -3.04 -0.57
CA LEU A 135 -2.08 -3.43 -1.76
C LEU A 135 -2.99 -3.53 -2.99
N GLY A 136 -4.13 -4.23 -2.90
CA GLY A 136 -5.07 -4.35 -4.01
C GLY A 136 -5.64 -3.00 -4.45
N ALA A 137 -5.95 -2.13 -3.49
CA ALA A 137 -6.39 -0.77 -3.76
C ALA A 137 -5.32 0.06 -4.47
N LEU A 138 -4.06 0.01 -4.01
CA LEU A 138 -2.95 0.67 -4.69
C LEU A 138 -2.82 0.17 -6.13
N VAL A 139 -2.87 -1.13 -6.35
CA VAL A 139 -2.74 -1.74 -7.68
C VAL A 139 -3.85 -1.24 -8.62
N ALA A 140 -5.09 -1.13 -8.15
CA ALA A 140 -6.20 -0.60 -8.95
C ALA A 140 -6.00 0.85 -9.38
N VAL A 141 -5.61 1.73 -8.47
CA VAL A 141 -5.52 3.17 -8.77
C VAL A 141 -4.25 3.53 -9.55
N SER A 142 -3.23 2.67 -9.50
CA SER A 142 -1.89 2.99 -10.00
C SER A 142 -1.49 2.24 -11.26
N GLY A 143 -2.02 1.03 -11.48
CA GLY A 143 -1.59 0.15 -12.58
C GLY A 143 -0.11 -0.22 -12.55
N ILE A 144 0.59 -0.08 -11.40
CA ILE A 144 2.04 -0.34 -11.30
C ILE A 144 2.38 -1.79 -11.68
N ILE A 145 1.50 -2.72 -11.32
CA ILE A 145 1.54 -4.14 -11.65
C ILE A 145 0.11 -4.60 -11.98
N SER A 146 -0.04 -5.76 -12.62
CA SER A 146 -1.33 -6.39 -12.82
C SER A 146 -1.91 -6.93 -11.51
N LEU A 147 -3.25 -7.05 -11.45
CA LEU A 147 -3.93 -7.76 -10.36
C LEU A 147 -3.42 -9.20 -10.22
N GLU A 148 -3.18 -9.88 -11.34
CA GLU A 148 -2.68 -11.25 -11.35
C GLU A 148 -1.29 -11.35 -10.70
N ALA A 149 -0.36 -10.46 -11.04
CA ALA A 149 0.95 -10.38 -10.39
C ALA A 149 0.83 -10.13 -8.88
N ALA A 150 -0.10 -9.25 -8.46
CA ALA A 150 -0.34 -8.99 -7.04
C ALA A 150 -0.84 -10.25 -6.30
N VAL A 151 -1.78 -10.99 -6.90
CA VAL A 151 -2.30 -12.27 -6.37
C VAL A 151 -1.21 -13.32 -6.27
N GLN A 152 -0.41 -13.49 -7.34
CA GLN A 152 0.71 -14.43 -7.36
C GLN A 152 1.78 -14.06 -6.31
N GLY A 153 2.05 -12.77 -6.12
CA GLY A 153 2.91 -12.25 -5.06
C GLY A 153 2.45 -12.66 -3.66
N VAL A 154 1.16 -12.52 -3.37
CA VAL A 154 0.57 -12.97 -2.10
C VAL A 154 0.70 -14.48 -1.92
N GLN A 155 0.37 -15.27 -2.94
CA GLN A 155 0.46 -16.74 -2.88
C GLN A 155 1.90 -17.24 -2.70
N LYS A 156 2.87 -16.55 -3.29
CA LYS A 156 4.29 -16.88 -3.15
C LYS A 156 4.85 -16.62 -1.75
N GLU A 157 4.45 -15.50 -1.16
CA GLU A 157 5.03 -15.01 0.10
C GLU A 157 4.31 -15.47 1.36
N MET A 158 3.03 -15.83 1.23
CA MET A 158 2.22 -16.25 2.36
C MET A 158 2.04 -17.77 2.38
N LYS A 159 2.00 -18.33 3.60
CA LYS A 159 1.61 -19.73 3.79
C LYS A 159 0.24 -19.99 3.16
N PRO A 160 -0.02 -21.18 2.60
CA PRO A 160 -1.30 -21.50 1.94
C PRO A 160 -2.54 -21.20 2.81
N ALA A 161 -2.45 -21.48 4.12
CA ALA A 161 -3.52 -21.20 5.08
C ALA A 161 -3.88 -19.70 5.21
N LEU A 162 -2.94 -18.79 4.93
CA LEU A 162 -3.16 -17.35 4.97
C LEU A 162 -3.44 -16.76 3.58
N ALA A 163 -2.90 -17.37 2.53
CA ALA A 163 -2.98 -16.85 1.16
C ALA A 163 -4.42 -16.67 0.68
N LYS A 164 -5.32 -17.63 0.96
CA LYS A 164 -6.72 -17.58 0.48
C LYS A 164 -7.45 -16.28 0.88
N GLY A 165 -7.44 -15.94 2.17
CA GLY A 165 -8.10 -14.73 2.67
C GLY A 165 -7.42 -13.44 2.19
N ASN A 166 -6.08 -13.45 2.07
CA ASN A 166 -5.33 -12.30 1.61
C ASN A 166 -5.48 -12.04 0.11
N VAL A 167 -5.56 -13.09 -0.72
CA VAL A 167 -5.89 -12.98 -2.14
C VAL A 167 -7.29 -12.38 -2.31
N ALA A 168 -8.27 -12.88 -1.56
CA ALA A 168 -9.62 -12.31 -1.57
C ALA A 168 -9.63 -10.83 -1.14
N ALA A 169 -8.79 -10.43 -0.18
CA ALA A 169 -8.63 -9.03 0.23
C ALA A 169 -8.06 -8.15 -0.91
N VAL A 170 -7.01 -8.61 -1.59
CA VAL A 170 -6.42 -7.91 -2.75
C VAL A 170 -7.46 -7.73 -3.84
N THR A 171 -8.11 -8.82 -4.27
CA THR A 171 -9.09 -8.81 -5.36
C THR A 171 -10.28 -7.91 -5.04
N ARG A 172 -10.87 -8.03 -3.85
CA ARG A 172 -12.04 -7.23 -3.45
C ARG A 172 -11.71 -5.74 -3.37
N ALA A 173 -10.52 -5.38 -2.90
CA ALA A 173 -10.08 -3.99 -2.87
C ALA A 173 -9.81 -3.43 -4.27
N TYR A 174 -9.20 -4.23 -5.15
CA TYR A 174 -8.96 -3.85 -6.54
C TYR A 174 -10.28 -3.57 -7.28
N GLU A 175 -11.24 -4.49 -7.18
CA GLU A 175 -12.56 -4.38 -7.82
C GLU A 175 -13.37 -3.16 -7.34
N ARG A 176 -13.21 -2.75 -6.07
CA ARG A 176 -13.90 -1.57 -5.54
C ARG A 176 -13.43 -0.27 -6.17
N LEU A 177 -12.20 -0.21 -6.66
CA LEU A 177 -11.58 1.03 -7.17
C LEU A 177 -11.33 1.01 -8.69
N SER A 178 -11.57 -0.12 -9.37
CA SER A 178 -11.36 -0.25 -10.82
C SER A 178 -12.64 0.04 -11.65
N ARG A 179 -13.64 0.69 -11.06
CA ARG A 179 -14.93 1.00 -11.70
C ARG A 179 -14.99 2.45 -12.18
#